data_AF-A0A6V7IR16-F1
#
_entry.id   AF-A0A6V7IR16-F1
#
_cell.length_a   1.000
_cell.length_b   1.000
_cell.length_c   1.000
_cell.angle_alpha   90.00
_cell.angle_beta   90.00
_cell.angle_gamma   90.00
#
_symmetry.space_group_name_H-M   'P 1'
#
loop_
_entity.id
_entity.type
_entity.pdbx_description
1 polymer ?
#
loop_
_entity_poly.entity_id
_entity_poly.type
_entity_poly.pdbx_seq_one_letter_code
_entity_poly.pdbx_strand_id
1 'polypeptide(L)'
;MDPFVQAPPVAKAEPAVPLGKAPKWLKKPAGVSFGFGGKLTIFENEPADPNSGVAAKRSVTVSQVITNPDMIQRSNELESALKTEQFLDYCQGKVERVQDEHLRRVWNYIGAYF
;
A
#
# COMPACT_ATOMS: atom_id res chain seq x y z
N MET A 1 -68.30 6.92 -4.80
CA MET A 1 -67.60 6.87 -3.49
C MET A 1 -66.45 5.90 -3.68
N ASP A 2 -65.31 6.42 -4.14
CA ASP A 2 -64.16 5.60 -4.54
C ASP A 2 -63.37 5.13 -3.30
N PRO A 3 -63.20 3.81 -3.12
CA PRO A 3 -62.56 3.23 -1.93
C PRO A 3 -61.03 3.45 -1.85
N PHE A 4 -60.45 4.19 -2.80
CA PHE A 4 -59.00 4.39 -2.94
C PHE A 4 -58.48 5.73 -2.39
N VAL A 5 -59.33 6.55 -1.76
CA VAL A 5 -58.94 7.88 -1.24
C VAL A 5 -58.22 7.82 0.12
N GLN A 6 -58.16 6.65 0.78
CA GLN A 6 -57.55 6.55 2.10
C GLN A 6 -56.04 6.28 1.99
N ALA A 7 -55.24 7.31 2.29
CA ALA A 7 -53.79 7.16 2.44
C ALA A 7 -53.46 6.10 3.52
N PRO A 8 -52.44 5.25 3.31
CA PRO A 8 -52.01 4.29 4.32
C PRO A 8 -51.74 5.02 5.65
N PRO A 9 -52.15 4.45 6.80
CA PRO A 9 -51.83 5.04 8.09
C PRO A 9 -50.31 5.20 8.19
N VAL A 10 -49.87 6.40 8.59
CA VAL A 10 -48.45 6.70 8.83
C VAL A 10 -47.95 5.70 9.87
N ALA A 11 -47.12 4.76 9.45
CA ALA A 11 -46.50 3.80 10.35
C ALA A 11 -45.76 4.58 11.44
N LYS A 12 -46.21 4.46 12.69
CA LYS A 12 -45.48 5.01 13.83
C LYS A 12 -44.14 4.30 13.89
N ALA A 13 -43.06 5.00 13.56
CA ALA A 13 -41.71 4.47 13.71
C ALA A 13 -41.49 4.14 15.18
N GLU A 14 -41.37 2.86 15.51
CA GLU A 14 -41.00 2.43 16.86
C GLU A 14 -39.63 3.03 17.21
N PRO A 15 -39.45 3.55 18.44
CA PRO A 15 -38.16 4.10 18.85
C PRO A 15 -37.10 3.00 18.77
N ALA A 16 -36.07 3.23 17.97
CA ALA A 16 -34.99 2.27 17.78
C ALA A 16 -34.32 1.96 19.13
N VAL A 17 -34.30 0.68 19.50
CA VAL A 17 -33.61 0.22 20.72
C VAL A 17 -32.12 0.51 20.57
N PRO A 18 -31.48 1.21 21.52
CA PRO A 18 -30.04 1.46 21.46
C PRO A 18 -29.27 0.13 21.54
N LEU A 19 -28.65 -0.25 20.43
CA LEU A 19 -27.83 -1.45 20.35
C LEU A 19 -26.51 -1.22 21.10
N GLY A 20 -26.34 -1.85 22.27
CA GLY A 20 -25.13 -1.75 23.08
C GLY A 20 -23.87 -2.38 22.46
N LYS A 21 -24.00 -3.07 21.32
CA LYS A 21 -22.87 -3.69 20.60
C LYS A 21 -22.90 -3.27 19.14
N ALA A 22 -21.73 -2.84 18.64
CA ALA A 22 -21.55 -2.58 17.23
C ALA A 22 -21.93 -3.83 16.40
N PRO A 23 -22.66 -3.65 15.28
CA PRO A 23 -22.99 -4.75 14.37
C PRO A 23 -21.74 -5.48 13.89
N LYS A 24 -21.87 -6.79 13.60
CA LYS A 24 -20.74 -7.62 13.16
C LYS A 24 -20.05 -7.07 11.91
N TRP A 25 -20.82 -6.51 10.96
CA TRP A 25 -20.29 -5.92 9.72
C TRP A 25 -19.51 -4.62 9.94
N LEU A 26 -19.68 -3.95 11.08
CA LEU A 26 -18.92 -2.75 11.44
C LEU A 26 -17.61 -3.09 12.15
N LYS A 27 -17.51 -4.28 12.75
CA LYS A 27 -16.26 -4.78 13.34
C LYS A 27 -15.36 -5.28 12.22
N LYS A 28 -14.17 -4.69 12.10
CA LYS A 28 -13.13 -5.15 11.15
C LYS A 28 -12.12 -6.04 11.90
N PRO A 29 -12.23 -7.38 11.83
CA PRO A 29 -11.27 -8.29 12.46
C PRO A 29 -9.93 -8.30 11.72
N ALA A 30 -9.91 -7.95 10.44
CA ALA A 30 -8.69 -7.79 9.66
C ALA A 30 -8.91 -6.76 8.54
N GLY A 31 -7.82 -6.30 7.93
CA GLY A 31 -7.88 -5.46 6.74
C GLY A 31 -6.52 -5.23 6.14
N VAL A 32 -6.53 -4.75 4.89
CA VAL A 32 -5.33 -4.46 4.11
C VAL A 32 -5.50 -3.15 3.36
N SER A 33 -4.42 -2.37 3.26
CA SER A 33 -4.39 -1.14 2.49
C SER A 33 -3.03 -0.94 1.85
N PHE A 34 -3.02 -0.41 0.63
CA PHE A 34 -1.83 0.18 0.04
C PHE A 34 -1.65 1.61 0.54
N GLY A 35 -0.40 1.97 0.81
CA GLY A 35 0.03 3.31 1.17
C GLY A 35 1.10 3.81 0.20
N PHE A 36 1.46 5.08 0.39
CA PHE A 36 2.53 5.72 -0.39
C PHE A 36 3.85 4.92 -0.30
N GLY A 37 4.64 4.96 -1.38
CA GLY A 37 5.94 4.28 -1.43
C GLY A 37 5.83 2.76 -1.52
N GLY A 38 4.74 2.21 -2.03
CA GLY A 38 4.56 0.76 -2.19
C GLY A 38 4.42 0.01 -0.87
N LYS A 39 4.01 0.68 0.21
CA LYS A 39 3.75 0.01 1.49
C LYS A 39 2.42 -0.72 1.44
N LEU A 40 2.41 -1.97 1.87
CA LEU A 40 1.21 -2.76 2.12
C LEU A 40 1.06 -2.92 3.62
N THR A 41 0.00 -2.33 4.17
CA THR A 41 -0.33 -2.44 5.58
C THR A 41 -1.43 -3.44 5.77
N ILE A 42 -1.19 -4.47 6.58
CA ILE A 42 -2.16 -5.48 6.96
C ILE A 42 -2.35 -5.37 8.46
N PHE A 43 -3.60 -5.35 8.93
CA PHE A 43 -3.90 -5.46 10.35
C PHE A 43 -4.76 -6.67 10.62
N GLU A 44 -4.52 -7.28 11.78
CA GLU A 44 -5.28 -8.39 12.33
C GLU A 44 -5.65 -8.05 13.77
N ASN A 45 -6.91 -8.23 14.11
CA ASN A 45 -7.51 -7.92 15.39
C ASN A 45 -8.37 -9.13 15.79
N GLU A 46 -7.70 -10.15 16.32
CA GLU A 46 -8.38 -11.33 16.83
C GLU A 46 -9.04 -10.99 18.18
N PRO A 47 -10.35 -11.25 18.31
CA PRO A 47 -11.04 -11.05 19.57
C PRO A 47 -10.46 -11.97 20.65
N ALA A 48 -10.37 -11.48 21.88
CA ALA A 48 -10.06 -12.33 23.03
C ALA A 48 -11.14 -13.40 23.17
N ASP A 49 -10.73 -14.66 23.38
CA ASP A 49 -11.65 -15.72 23.78
C ASP A 49 -11.97 -15.53 25.28
N PRO A 50 -13.24 -15.24 25.64
CA PRO A 50 -13.63 -15.02 27.02
C PRO A 50 -13.39 -16.25 27.93
N ASN A 51 -13.35 -17.45 27.35
CA ASN A 51 -13.20 -18.70 28.09
C ASN A 51 -11.76 -19.20 28.16
N SER A 52 -10.87 -18.69 27.30
CA SER A 52 -9.49 -19.15 27.20
C SER A 52 -8.54 -18.32 28.09
N GLY A 53 -8.98 -17.16 28.59
CA GLY A 53 -8.12 -16.22 29.34
C GLY A 53 -7.02 -15.57 28.48
N VAL A 54 -7.00 -15.85 27.18
CA VAL A 54 -6.02 -15.32 26.22
C VAL A 54 -6.43 -13.91 25.83
N ALA A 55 -5.50 -12.95 26.01
CA ALA A 55 -5.71 -11.56 25.63
C ALA A 55 -5.93 -11.40 24.12
N ALA A 56 -6.68 -10.37 23.73
CA ALA A 56 -6.93 -10.06 22.32
C ALA A 56 -5.61 -9.82 21.57
N LYS A 57 -5.38 -10.54 20.47
CA LYS A 57 -4.19 -10.40 19.65
C LYS A 57 -4.42 -9.34 18.58
N ARG A 58 -3.62 -8.27 18.64
CA ARG A 58 -3.67 -7.15 17.70
C ARG A 58 -2.30 -6.97 17.08
N SER A 59 -2.21 -7.14 15.77
CA SER A 59 -0.97 -7.01 15.01
C SER A 59 -1.18 -6.12 13.80
N VAL A 60 -0.12 -5.39 13.45
CA VAL A 60 -0.02 -4.66 12.20
C VAL A 60 1.28 -5.09 11.54
N THR A 61 1.18 -5.54 10.30
CA THR A 61 2.32 -5.91 9.46
C THR A 61 2.42 -4.89 8.33
N VAL A 62 3.63 -4.35 8.13
CA VAL A 62 3.93 -3.44 7.02
C VAL A 62 4.95 -4.11 6.12
N SER A 63 4.57 -4.36 4.87
CA SER A 63 5.41 -4.97 3.86
C SER A 63 5.74 -3.97 2.75
N GLN A 64 6.96 -4.03 2.23
CA GLN A 64 7.33 -3.29 1.02
C GLN A 64 6.96 -4.11 -0.21
N VAL A 65 6.08 -3.57 -1.04
CA VAL A 65 5.75 -4.14 -2.34
C VAL A 65 6.62 -3.45 -3.39
N ILE A 66 7.32 -4.26 -4.18
CA ILE A 66 8.16 -3.80 -5.28
C ILE A 66 7.65 -4.48 -6.55
N THR A 67 7.19 -3.68 -7.51
CA THR A 67 6.69 -4.17 -8.80
C THR A 67 7.81 -4.41 -9.80
N ASN A 68 8.89 -3.62 -9.73
CA ASN A 68 10.04 -3.72 -10.63
C ASN A 68 11.34 -3.59 -9.83
N PRO A 69 11.97 -4.71 -9.41
CA PRO A 69 13.18 -4.69 -8.59
C PRO A 69 14.37 -4.09 -9.34
N ASP A 70 14.49 -4.34 -10.65
CA ASP A 70 15.60 -3.83 -11.46
C ASP A 70 15.57 -2.31 -11.60
N MET A 71 14.38 -1.71 -11.64
CA MET A 71 14.23 -0.25 -11.64
C MET A 71 14.69 0.36 -10.31
N ILE A 72 14.28 -0.24 -9.18
CA ILE A 72 14.70 0.21 -7.85
C ILE A 72 16.21 0.09 -7.70
N GLN A 73 16.79 -1.03 -8.11
CA GLN A 73 18.23 -1.24 -8.08
C GLN A 73 18.98 -0.17 -8.88
N ARG A 74 18.56 0.10 -10.13
CA ARG A 74 19.17 1.15 -10.95
C ARG A 74 19.04 2.55 -10.34
N SER A 75 17.91 2.83 -9.69
CA SER A 75 17.69 4.10 -8.98
C SER A 75 18.62 4.24 -7.78
N ASN A 76 18.79 3.18 -6.99
CA ASN A 76 19.69 3.18 -5.83
C ASN A 76 21.16 3.32 -6.26
N GLU A 77 21.57 2.66 -7.34
CA GLU A 77 22.91 2.82 -7.92
C GLU A 77 23.18 4.28 -8.32
N LEU A 78 22.21 4.92 -8.99
CA LEU A 78 22.32 6.33 -9.36
C LEU A 78 22.39 7.24 -8.12
N GLU A 79 21.51 7.02 -7.14
CA GLU A 79 21.49 7.80 -5.89
C GLU A 79 22.80 7.66 -5.12
N SER A 80 23.40 6.46 -5.11
CA SER A 80 24.71 6.23 -4.51
C SER A 80 25.80 7.03 -5.24
N ALA A 81 25.85 6.98 -6.57
CA ALA A 81 26.82 7.73 -7.36
C ALA A 81 26.69 9.25 -7.14
N LEU A 82 25.47 9.76 -6.99
CA LEU A 82 25.21 11.17 -6.65
C LEU A 82 25.71 11.55 -5.25
N LYS A 83 25.60 10.64 -4.28
CA LYS A 83 26.04 10.88 -2.90
C LYS A 83 27.56 10.76 -2.73
N THR A 84 28.19 9.82 -3.43
CA THR A 84 29.62 9.54 -3.33
C THR A 84 30.45 10.28 -4.37
N GLU A 85 29.80 10.97 -5.31
CA GLU A 85 30.43 11.64 -6.46
C GLU A 85 31.22 10.69 -7.37
N GLN A 86 30.93 9.39 -7.34
CA GLN A 86 31.57 8.35 -8.15
C GLN A 86 30.92 8.24 -9.54
N PHE A 87 30.93 9.35 -10.29
CA PHE A 87 30.25 9.43 -11.60
C PHE A 87 30.94 8.63 -12.69
N LEU A 88 32.27 8.63 -12.70
CA LEU A 88 33.05 7.91 -13.71
C LEU A 88 32.80 6.40 -13.63
N ASP A 89 32.86 5.83 -12.43
CA ASP A 89 32.59 4.41 -12.18
C ASP A 89 31.15 4.03 -12.59
N TYR A 90 30.18 4.89 -12.26
CA TYR A 90 28.79 4.69 -12.67
C TYR A 90 28.62 4.68 -14.21
N CYS A 91 29.25 5.64 -14.90
CA CYS A 91 29.21 5.72 -16.36
C CYS A 91 29.88 4.51 -17.02
N GLN A 92 31.04 4.10 -16.52
CA GLN A 92 31.73 2.91 -17.02
C GLN A 92 30.86 1.65 -16.86
N GLY A 93 30.22 1.47 -15.71
CA GLY A 93 29.28 0.37 -15.49
C GLY A 93 28.09 0.39 -16.45
N LYS A 94 27.62 1.56 -16.91
CA LYS A 94 26.59 1.65 -17.97
C LYS A 94 27.14 1.24 -19.33
N VAL A 95 28.35 1.67 -19.69
CA VAL A 95 29.00 1.32 -20.97
C VAL A 95 29.18 -0.20 -21.10
N GLU A 96 29.48 -0.89 -20.01
CA GLU A 96 29.66 -2.35 -19.97
C GLU A 96 28.34 -3.13 -20.10
N ARG A 97 27.25 -2.61 -19.53
CA ARG A 97 25.94 -3.31 -19.51
C ARG A 97 25.09 -3.07 -20.76
N VAL A 98 25.31 -1.98 -21.47
CA VAL A 98 24.50 -1.61 -22.64
C VAL A 98 25.05 -2.30 -23.89
N GLN A 99 24.17 -3.00 -24.61
CA GLN A 99 24.52 -3.70 -25.87
C GLN A 99 24.47 -2.78 -27.08
N ASP A 100 23.68 -1.71 -27.02
CA ASP A 100 23.53 -0.75 -28.11
C ASP A 100 24.76 0.15 -28.23
N GLU A 101 25.36 0.19 -29.42
CA GLU A 101 26.61 0.93 -29.67
C GLU A 101 26.41 2.45 -29.56
N HIS A 102 25.26 2.96 -30.00
CA HIS A 102 24.96 4.38 -29.92
C HIS A 102 24.87 4.83 -28.45
N LEU A 103 24.13 4.08 -27.62
CA LEU A 103 24.02 4.33 -26.19
C LEU A 103 25.36 4.16 -25.48
N ARG A 104 26.21 3.20 -25.88
CA ARG A 104 27.60 3.12 -25.37
C ARG A 104 28.36 4.41 -25.65
N ARG A 105 28.26 4.98 -26.85
CA ARG A 105 28.93 6.26 -27.18
C ARG A 105 28.39 7.41 -26.33
N VAL A 106 27.07 7.46 -26.09
CA VAL A 106 26.44 8.45 -25.22
C VAL A 106 27.00 8.35 -23.79
N TRP A 107 27.07 7.16 -23.21
CA TRP A 107 27.59 6.99 -21.85
C TRP A 107 29.09 7.28 -21.74
N ASN A 108 29.89 6.97 -22.77
CA ASN A 108 31.29 7.39 -22.82
C ASN A 108 31.42 8.92 -22.86
N TYR A 109 30.57 9.60 -23.64
CA TYR A 109 30.57 11.05 -23.72
C TYR A 109 30.20 11.70 -22.37
N ILE A 110 29.17 11.18 -21.69
CA ILE A 110 28.78 11.66 -20.35
C ILE A 110 29.90 11.40 -19.35
N GLY A 111 30.50 10.21 -19.38
CA GLY A 111 31.61 9.86 -18.48
C GLY A 111 32.82 10.77 -18.65
N ALA A 112 33.13 11.21 -19.87
CA ALA A 112 34.25 12.10 -20.15
C ALA A 112 34.09 13.54 -19.59
N TYR A 113 32.88 13.92 -19.17
CA TYR A 113 32.65 15.21 -18.50
C TYR A 113 33.08 15.20 -17.03
N PHE A 114 33.13 14.02 -16.40
CA PHE A 114 33.48 13.83 -15.00
C PHE A 114 34.91 13.26 -14.86
#